data_AF-A0A2P2LJG1-F1
#
_entry.id   AF-A0A2P2LJG1-F1
#
_cell.length_a   1.000
_cell.length_b   1.000
_cell.length_c   1.000
_cell.angle_alpha   90.00
_cell.angle_beta   90.00
_cell.angle_gamma   90.00
#
_symmetry.space_group_name_H-M   'P 1'
#
loop_
_entity.id
_entity.type
_entity.pdbx_description
1 polymer ?
#
loop_
_entity_poly.entity_id
_entity_poly.type
_entity_poly.pdbx_seq_one_letter_code
_entity_poly.pdbx_strand_id
1 'polypeptide(L)'
;MESTPVNWEALDSLVVDFAKSENLIEDTVSSPSPLSSPSPSSSSVSSSSYHSRLVLRKIRRCLEAGDIDSAIDLIGAHAPFILDDHRLLFRLQKQKFIELLRRGTEEARAAAIECIRTTLAPCALDAYPEAYEEFKHVLLAFIYDKDDQSSPVANQWSERRRIDISGMMSSILRAHLHAYDPVFSMTLRYLTRFVSSFFDSFAIGTHLKLLCLLILIFCDCPSIFIPFYAAFIIVTAFIKEFHHQLQI
;
A
#
# COMPACT_ATOMS: atom_id res chain seq x y z
N MET A 1 -0.30 19.43 36.01
CA MET A 1 -1.01 18.58 35.04
C MET A 1 -0.70 17.15 35.44
N GLU A 2 -1.66 16.44 36.02
CA GLU A 2 -1.50 15.02 36.36
C GLU A 2 -1.25 14.24 35.07
N SER A 3 -0.04 13.70 34.88
CA SER A 3 0.24 12.77 33.80
C SER A 3 -0.51 11.48 34.07
N THR A 4 -1.55 11.21 33.28
CA THR A 4 -2.26 9.93 33.35
C THR A 4 -1.25 8.82 32.99
N PRO A 5 -0.99 7.87 33.90
CA PRO A 5 0.00 6.84 33.66
C PRO A 5 -0.43 5.94 32.50
N VAL A 6 0.54 5.56 31.66
CA VAL A 6 0.30 4.64 30.53
C VAL A 6 -0.16 3.30 31.08
N ASN A 7 -1.29 2.79 30.56
CA ASN A 7 -1.76 1.45 30.88
C ASN A 7 -0.88 0.41 30.18
N TRP A 8 0.02 -0.21 30.94
CA TRP A 8 0.96 -1.23 30.48
C TRP A 8 0.27 -2.51 29.96
N GLU A 9 -0.92 -2.84 30.45
CA GLU A 9 -1.67 -4.07 30.11
C GLU A 9 -2.31 -3.88 28.73
N ALA A 10 -2.87 -2.69 28.49
CA ALA A 10 -3.38 -2.31 27.18
C ALA A 10 -2.26 -2.27 26.12
N LEU A 11 -1.07 -1.78 26.48
CA LEU A 11 0.09 -1.77 25.59
C LEU A 11 0.58 -3.18 25.28
N ASP A 12 0.70 -4.05 26.29
CA ASP A 12 1.13 -5.43 26.11
C ASP A 12 0.16 -6.21 25.20
N SER A 13 -1.16 -6.06 25.43
CA SER A 13 -2.18 -6.63 24.53
C SER A 13 -2.01 -6.14 23.09
N LEU A 14 -1.76 -4.84 22.89
CA LEU A 14 -1.51 -4.25 21.56
C LEU A 14 -0.28 -4.82 20.87
N VAL A 15 0.80 -5.05 21.61
CA VAL A 15 2.04 -5.65 21.10
C VAL A 15 1.82 -7.12 20.73
N VAL A 16 1.13 -7.88 21.59
CA VAL A 16 0.79 -9.29 21.33
C VAL A 16 -0.12 -9.43 20.12
N ASP A 17 -1.17 -8.59 20.01
CA ASP A 17 -2.08 -8.58 18.87
C ASP A 17 -1.35 -8.23 17.57
N PHE A 18 -0.43 -7.25 17.62
CA PHE A 18 0.44 -6.92 16.49
C PHE A 18 1.30 -8.11 16.08
N ALA A 19 2.00 -8.74 17.04
CA ALA A 19 2.91 -9.86 16.77
C ALA A 19 2.18 -11.06 16.16
N LYS A 20 0.96 -11.36 16.63
CA LYS A 20 0.08 -12.35 16.02
C LYS A 20 -0.38 -11.94 14.62
N SER A 21 -0.78 -10.68 14.44
CA SER A 21 -1.27 -10.17 13.16
C SER A 21 -0.21 -10.12 12.07
N GLU A 22 1.08 -10.04 12.42
CA GLU A 22 2.21 -10.00 11.48
C GLU A 22 2.97 -11.35 11.41
N ASN A 23 2.39 -12.43 11.96
CA ASN A 23 3.01 -13.77 12.01
C ASN A 23 4.44 -13.79 12.61
N LEU A 24 4.72 -12.92 13.58
CA LEU A 24 6.03 -12.85 14.25
C LEU A 24 6.18 -13.91 15.36
N ILE A 25 5.07 -14.51 15.77
CA ILE A 25 5.01 -15.60 16.74
C ILE A 25 4.38 -16.78 16.02
N GLU A 26 5.13 -17.87 15.83
CA GLU A 26 4.55 -19.15 15.46
C GLU A 26 3.81 -19.72 16.67
N ASP A 27 2.56 -20.14 16.48
CA ASP A 27 1.78 -20.86 17.49
C ASP A 27 2.53 -22.15 17.86
N THR A 28 3.42 -22.06 18.85
CA THR A 28 4.11 -23.21 19.42
C THR A 28 3.15 -23.93 20.37
N VAL A 29 2.09 -24.51 19.81
CA VAL A 29 1.26 -25.52 20.49
C VAL A 29 0.77 -26.57 19.49
N SER A 30 1.72 -27.20 18.79
CA SER A 30 1.50 -28.54 18.22
C SER A 30 2.19 -29.58 19.12
N SER A 31 1.65 -29.79 20.32
CA SER A 31 1.88 -31.04 21.07
C SER A 31 0.77 -32.02 20.71
N PRO A 32 1.07 -33.28 20.36
CA PRO A 32 0.05 -34.25 20.01
C PRO A 32 -0.63 -34.72 21.29
N SER A 33 -1.91 -34.40 21.48
CA SER A 33 -2.76 -35.02 22.49
C SER A 33 -4.08 -35.42 21.83
N PRO A 34 -4.55 -36.67 22.01
CA PRO A 34 -5.80 -37.13 21.43
C PRO A 34 -6.99 -36.63 22.25
N LEU A 35 -8.15 -36.56 21.61
CA LEU A 35 -9.50 -36.22 22.13
C LEU A 35 -9.99 -34.76 21.93
N SER A 36 -10.63 -34.59 20.76
CA SER A 36 -12.02 -34.13 20.59
C SER A 36 -12.51 -32.84 21.29
N SER A 37 -12.50 -31.72 20.54
CA SER A 37 -13.65 -30.80 20.39
C SER A 37 -13.33 -29.67 19.37
N PRO A 38 -14.21 -29.34 18.41
CA PRO A 38 -13.95 -28.27 17.44
C PRO A 38 -14.38 -26.91 18.01
N SER A 39 -13.43 -26.10 18.48
CA SER A 39 -13.65 -24.68 18.76
C SER A 39 -13.24 -23.84 17.53
N PRO A 40 -14.05 -22.87 17.08
CA PRO A 40 -13.79 -22.17 15.84
C PRO A 40 -12.87 -20.95 16.04
N SER A 41 -11.86 -20.85 15.16
CA SER A 41 -11.42 -19.62 14.48
C SER A 41 -10.96 -18.40 15.31
N SER A 42 -9.71 -18.41 15.77
CA SER A 42 -8.94 -17.17 16.03
C SER A 42 -7.59 -17.14 15.31
N SER A 43 -6.93 -18.29 15.14
CA SER A 43 -5.68 -18.43 14.38
C SER A 43 -5.84 -18.22 12.86
N SER A 44 -6.99 -18.59 12.30
CA SER A 44 -7.28 -18.45 10.86
C SER A 44 -7.48 -16.99 10.42
N VAL A 45 -7.95 -16.12 11.33
CA VAL A 45 -8.27 -14.72 11.02
C VAL A 45 -7.01 -13.86 10.96
N SER A 46 -6.03 -14.11 11.84
CA SER A 46 -4.76 -13.37 11.89
C SER A 46 -3.89 -13.60 10.64
N SER A 47 -3.79 -14.86 10.19
CA SER A 47 -3.00 -15.21 8.99
C SER A 47 -3.65 -14.65 7.70
N SER A 48 -4.98 -14.64 7.63
CA SER A 48 -5.72 -14.10 6.49
C SER A 48 -5.56 -12.58 6.34
N SER A 49 -5.66 -11.82 7.45
CA SER A 49 -5.50 -10.36 7.42
C SER A 49 -4.08 -9.93 7.03
N TYR A 50 -3.05 -10.64 7.53
CA TYR A 50 -1.65 -10.45 7.12
C TYR A 50 -1.47 -10.67 5.61
N HIS A 51 -1.98 -11.78 5.10
CA HIS A 51 -1.89 -12.12 3.69
C HIS A 51 -2.57 -11.07 2.82
N SER A 52 -3.77 -10.61 3.19
CA SER A 52 -4.46 -9.51 2.52
C SER A 52 -3.65 -8.21 2.49
N ARG A 53 -2.98 -7.85 3.59
CA ARG A 53 -2.07 -6.69 3.62
C ARG A 53 -0.87 -6.88 2.69
N LEU A 54 -0.30 -8.09 2.61
CA LEU A 54 0.82 -8.38 1.72
C LEU A 54 0.42 -8.30 0.24
N VAL A 55 -0.75 -8.86 -0.11
CA VAL A 55 -1.33 -8.80 -1.46
C VAL A 55 -1.59 -7.35 -1.86
N LEU A 56 -2.22 -6.57 -0.98
CA LEU A 56 -2.47 -5.13 -1.19
C LEU A 56 -1.18 -4.37 -1.50
N ARG A 57 -0.12 -4.62 -0.72
CA ARG A 57 1.21 -4.02 -0.92
C ARG A 57 1.81 -4.43 -2.27
N LYS A 58 1.64 -5.70 -2.68
CA LYS A 58 2.15 -6.19 -3.97
C LYS A 58 1.42 -5.52 -5.14
N ILE A 59 0.08 -5.46 -5.11
CA ILE A 59 -0.73 -4.77 -6.12
C ILE A 59 -0.31 -3.31 -6.26
N ARG A 60 -0.19 -2.60 -5.13
CA ARG A 60 0.27 -1.21 -5.08
C ARG A 60 1.61 -1.01 -5.78
N ARG A 61 2.60 -1.86 -5.48
CA ARG A 61 3.94 -1.80 -6.11
C ARG A 61 3.88 -2.04 -7.62
N CYS A 62 3.09 -3.02 -8.07
CA CYS A 62 2.90 -3.28 -9.50
C CYS A 62 2.33 -2.04 -10.21
N LEU A 63 1.31 -1.40 -9.64
CA LEU A 63 0.72 -0.17 -10.20
C LEU A 63 1.70 1.01 -10.23
N GLU A 64 2.46 1.23 -9.16
CA GLU A 64 3.46 2.31 -9.08
C GLU A 64 4.63 2.08 -10.05
N ALA A 65 5.04 0.83 -10.24
CA ALA A 65 6.05 0.44 -11.23
C ALA A 65 5.56 0.53 -12.69
N GLY A 66 4.24 0.64 -12.91
CA GLY A 66 3.64 0.60 -14.24
C GLY A 66 3.46 -0.82 -14.81
N ASP A 67 3.55 -1.85 -13.97
CA ASP A 67 3.23 -3.23 -14.33
C ASP A 67 1.75 -3.51 -14.03
N ILE A 68 0.90 -3.05 -14.94
CA ILE A 68 -0.56 -3.09 -14.76
C ILE A 68 -1.12 -4.51 -14.94
N ASP A 69 -0.50 -5.33 -15.78
CA ASP A 69 -0.93 -6.71 -16.04
C ASP A 69 -0.79 -7.57 -14.77
N SER A 70 0.39 -7.55 -14.14
CA SER A 70 0.59 -8.25 -12.86
C SER A 70 -0.35 -7.74 -11.77
N ALA A 71 -0.70 -6.45 -11.78
CA ALA A 71 -1.66 -5.90 -10.84
C ALA A 71 -3.08 -6.44 -11.08
N ILE A 72 -3.53 -6.50 -12.33
CA ILE A 72 -4.84 -7.04 -12.71
C ILE A 72 -4.93 -8.53 -12.36
N ASP A 73 -3.89 -9.31 -12.63
CA ASP A 73 -3.84 -10.75 -12.31
C ASP A 73 -3.96 -11.00 -10.79
N LEU A 74 -3.24 -10.21 -9.98
CA LEU A 74 -3.34 -10.27 -8.52
C LEU A 74 -4.72 -9.87 -8.02
N ILE A 75 -5.34 -8.83 -8.60
CA ILE A 75 -6.70 -8.44 -8.25
C ILE A 75 -7.68 -9.54 -8.63
N GLY A 76 -7.56 -10.12 -9.82
CA GLY A 76 -8.42 -11.23 -10.27
C GLY A 76 -8.32 -12.47 -9.38
N ALA A 77 -7.12 -12.77 -8.87
CA ALA A 77 -6.91 -13.91 -7.97
C ALA A 77 -7.49 -13.71 -6.57
N HIS A 78 -7.45 -12.49 -6.02
CA HIS A 78 -7.79 -12.23 -4.61
C HIS A 78 -9.09 -11.45 -4.40
N ALA A 79 -9.54 -10.68 -5.39
CA ALA A 79 -10.73 -9.83 -5.34
C ALA A 79 -11.34 -9.62 -6.74
N PRO A 80 -11.81 -10.69 -7.41
CA PRO A 80 -12.31 -10.61 -8.79
C PRO A 80 -13.50 -9.66 -8.96
N PHE A 81 -14.35 -9.54 -7.94
CA PHE A 81 -15.52 -8.65 -7.96
C PHE A 81 -15.17 -7.16 -8.12
N ILE A 82 -13.93 -6.76 -7.83
CA ILE A 82 -13.48 -5.37 -8.05
C ILE A 82 -13.31 -5.10 -9.56
N LEU A 83 -12.98 -6.12 -10.34
CA LEU A 83 -12.86 -6.02 -11.79
C LEU A 83 -14.22 -6.03 -12.49
N ASP A 84 -15.29 -6.45 -11.80
CA ASP A 84 -16.68 -6.33 -12.31
C ASP A 84 -17.14 -4.87 -12.39
N ASP A 85 -16.52 -3.95 -11.63
CA ASP A 85 -16.75 -2.52 -11.81
C ASP A 85 -16.03 -2.03 -13.09
N HIS A 86 -16.80 -1.92 -14.17
CA HIS A 86 -16.33 -1.45 -15.47
C HIS A 86 -15.64 -0.08 -15.41
N ARG A 87 -15.97 0.79 -14.43
CA ARG A 87 -15.31 2.09 -14.27
C ARG A 87 -13.87 1.92 -13.79
N LEU A 88 -13.63 1.00 -12.86
CA LEU A 88 -12.29 0.68 -12.36
C LEU A 88 -11.48 -0.06 -13.42
N LEU A 89 -12.10 -1.05 -14.07
CA LEU A 89 -11.47 -1.80 -15.14
C LEU A 89 -11.04 -0.87 -16.28
N PHE A 90 -11.90 0.04 -16.73
CA PHE A 90 -11.55 1.03 -17.75
C PHE A 90 -10.36 1.90 -17.34
N ARG A 91 -10.30 2.37 -16.08
CA ARG A 91 -9.17 3.17 -15.58
C ARG A 91 -7.86 2.39 -15.58
N LEU A 92 -7.88 1.11 -15.19
CA LEU A 92 -6.71 0.23 -15.23
C LEU A 92 -6.26 -0.06 -16.67
N GLN A 93 -7.18 -0.42 -17.56
CA GLN A 93 -6.86 -0.66 -18.98
C GLN A 93 -6.33 0.60 -19.67
N LYS A 94 -6.87 1.78 -19.33
CA LYS A 94 -6.36 3.06 -19.82
C LYS A 94 -4.92 3.29 -19.38
N GLN A 95 -4.59 2.97 -18.13
CA GLN A 95 -3.20 3.06 -17.66
C GLN A 95 -2.30 2.05 -18.36
N LYS A 96 -2.73 0.79 -18.52
CA LYS A 96 -1.99 -0.25 -19.24
C LYS A 96 -1.60 0.22 -20.64
N PHE A 97 -2.53 0.81 -21.37
CA PHE A 97 -2.28 1.37 -22.70
C PHE A 97 -1.16 2.42 -22.68
N ILE A 98 -1.21 3.38 -21.75
CA ILE A 98 -0.16 4.41 -21.59
C ILE A 98 1.19 3.77 -21.23
N GLU A 99 1.21 2.74 -20.37
CA GLU A 99 2.45 2.04 -20.00
C GLU A 99 3.07 1.28 -21.16
N LEU A 100 2.26 0.67 -22.03
CA LEU A 100 2.75 0.02 -23.24
C LEU A 100 3.41 1.04 -24.17
N LEU A 101 2.78 2.19 -24.39
CA LEU A 101 3.38 3.25 -25.20
C LEU A 101 4.62 3.87 -24.56
N ARG A 102 4.68 3.97 -23.22
CA ARG A 102 5.84 4.54 -22.50
C ARG A 102 7.13 3.76 -22.74
N ARG A 103 7.04 2.46 -23.08
CA ARG A 103 8.21 1.62 -23.40
C ARG A 103 8.91 2.05 -24.69
N GLY A 104 8.19 2.64 -25.65
CA GLY A 104 8.75 3.15 -26.91
C GLY A 104 9.24 2.10 -27.91
N THR A 105 9.15 0.81 -27.60
CA THR A 105 9.52 -0.30 -28.49
C THR A 105 8.40 -0.61 -29.49
N GLU A 106 8.73 -1.02 -30.71
CA GLU A 106 7.76 -1.39 -31.75
C GLU A 106 6.84 -2.55 -31.31
N GLU A 107 7.36 -3.54 -30.56
CA GLU A 107 6.53 -4.63 -30.05
C GLU A 107 5.50 -4.12 -29.02
N ALA A 108 5.91 -3.21 -28.14
CA ALA A 108 5.00 -2.61 -27.17
C ALA A 108 3.96 -1.70 -27.85
N ARG A 109 4.32 -1.03 -28.94
CA ARG A 109 3.37 -0.26 -29.76
C ARG A 109 2.34 -1.18 -30.42
N ALA A 110 2.76 -2.30 -30.98
CA ALA A 110 1.86 -3.32 -31.52
C ALA A 110 0.93 -3.89 -30.42
N ALA A 111 1.49 -4.19 -29.24
CA ALA A 111 0.71 -4.63 -28.09
C ALA A 111 -0.27 -3.56 -27.59
N ALA A 112 0.07 -2.26 -27.68
CA ALA A 112 -0.82 -1.16 -27.33
C ALA A 112 -2.01 -1.06 -28.31
N ILE A 113 -1.76 -1.24 -29.61
CA ILE A 113 -2.81 -1.30 -30.63
C ILE A 113 -3.74 -2.48 -30.36
N GLU A 114 -3.19 -3.65 -30.05
CA GLU A 114 -4.01 -4.82 -29.71
C GLU A 114 -4.82 -4.59 -28.44
N CYS A 115 -4.19 -4.08 -27.37
CA CYS A 115 -4.84 -3.72 -26.12
C CYS A 115 -6.04 -2.78 -26.35
N ILE A 116 -5.91 -1.81 -27.26
CA ILE A 116 -7.05 -0.93 -27.59
C ILE A 116 -8.20 -1.72 -28.17
N ARG A 117 -7.92 -2.57 -29.16
CA ARG A 117 -8.94 -3.29 -29.92
C ARG A 117 -9.65 -4.34 -29.08
N THR A 118 -8.91 -5.04 -28.23
CA THR A 118 -9.42 -6.21 -27.50
C THR A 118 -9.93 -5.89 -26.10
N THR A 119 -9.32 -4.94 -25.40
CA THR A 119 -9.69 -4.65 -24.00
C THR A 119 -10.22 -3.24 -23.81
N LEU A 120 -9.47 -2.20 -24.21
CA LEU A 120 -9.79 -0.83 -23.82
C LEU A 120 -11.05 -0.28 -24.50
N ALA A 121 -11.22 -0.49 -25.81
CA ALA A 121 -12.39 0.01 -26.53
C ALA A 121 -13.70 -0.67 -26.07
N PRO A 122 -13.78 -2.01 -25.93
CA PRO A 122 -14.93 -2.65 -25.30
C PRO A 122 -15.19 -2.13 -23.88
N CYS A 123 -14.15 -2.03 -23.04
CA CYS A 123 -14.30 -1.51 -21.68
C CYS A 123 -14.85 -0.07 -21.64
N ALA A 124 -14.50 0.77 -22.62
CA ALA A 124 -14.98 2.15 -22.68
C ALA A 124 -16.47 2.25 -23.00
N LEU A 125 -17.02 1.31 -23.77
CA LEU A 125 -18.45 1.28 -24.13
C LEU A 125 -19.33 0.93 -22.92
N ASP A 126 -18.83 0.06 -22.04
CA ASP A 126 -19.59 -0.48 -20.92
C ASP A 126 -19.38 0.28 -19.58
N ALA A 127 -18.44 1.23 -19.51
CA ALA A 127 -18.05 1.87 -18.25
C ALA A 127 -19.01 2.98 -17.77
N TYR A 128 -19.10 4.09 -18.52
CA TYR A 128 -19.98 5.24 -18.25
C TYR A 128 -20.07 6.12 -19.51
N PRO A 129 -21.10 6.98 -19.66
CA PRO A 129 -21.35 7.71 -20.91
C PRO A 129 -20.16 8.53 -21.42
N GLU A 130 -19.39 9.15 -20.53
CA GLU A 130 -18.22 9.98 -20.89
C GLU A 130 -16.93 9.17 -21.13
N ALA A 131 -16.91 7.88 -20.81
CA ALA A 131 -15.71 7.03 -20.91
C ALA A 131 -15.22 6.90 -22.35
N TYR A 132 -16.14 6.90 -23.33
CA TYR A 132 -15.77 6.81 -24.74
C TYR A 132 -15.06 8.09 -25.24
N GLU A 133 -15.41 9.26 -24.71
CA GLU A 133 -14.69 10.51 -25.00
C GLU A 133 -13.30 10.50 -24.34
N GLU A 134 -13.19 10.00 -23.11
CA GLU A 134 -11.88 9.78 -22.47
C GLU A 134 -11.00 8.79 -23.25
N PHE A 135 -11.60 7.74 -23.81
CA PHE A 135 -10.93 6.80 -24.69
C PHE A 135 -10.42 7.49 -25.96
N LYS A 136 -11.25 8.24 -26.68
CA LYS A 136 -10.81 9.01 -27.85
C LYS A 136 -9.66 9.97 -27.51
N HIS A 137 -9.77 10.64 -26.36
CA HIS A 137 -8.74 11.57 -25.89
C HIS A 137 -7.42 10.85 -25.61
N VAL A 138 -7.45 9.65 -25.00
CA VAL A 138 -6.22 8.92 -24.69
C VAL A 138 -5.49 8.43 -25.95
N LEU A 139 -6.20 8.20 -27.07
CA LEU A 139 -5.57 7.81 -28.35
C LEU A 139 -4.59 8.86 -28.88
N LEU A 140 -4.71 10.12 -28.47
CA LEU A 140 -3.74 11.16 -28.82
C LEU A 140 -2.32 10.83 -28.32
N ALA A 141 -2.17 9.92 -27.35
CA ALA A 141 -0.87 9.39 -26.92
C ALA A 141 -0.11 8.62 -28.02
N PHE A 142 -0.75 8.26 -29.14
CA PHE A 142 -0.03 7.74 -30.32
C PHE A 142 0.72 8.81 -31.11
N ILE A 143 0.28 10.05 -31.01
CA ILE A 143 0.77 11.19 -31.80
C ILE A 143 1.74 12.01 -30.96
N TYR A 144 1.39 12.24 -29.69
CA TYR A 144 2.17 13.04 -28.77
C TYR A 144 3.04 12.16 -27.88
N ASP A 145 4.34 12.43 -27.90
CA ASP A 145 5.33 11.74 -27.07
C ASP A 145 5.20 12.16 -25.59
N LYS A 146 5.72 11.33 -24.69
CA LYS A 146 5.74 11.55 -23.24
C LYS A 146 6.46 12.85 -22.83
N ASP A 147 7.41 13.29 -23.65
CA ASP A 147 8.25 14.47 -23.37
C ASP A 147 7.57 15.78 -23.83
N ASP A 148 6.48 15.70 -24.60
CA ASP A 148 5.72 16.86 -25.05
C ASP A 148 4.79 17.40 -23.96
N GLN A 149 5.27 18.41 -23.23
CA GLN A 149 4.50 19.08 -22.17
C GLN A 149 3.36 19.96 -22.69
N SER A 150 3.36 20.31 -23.99
CA SER A 150 2.26 21.06 -24.62
C SER A 150 1.10 20.15 -25.05
N SER A 151 1.30 18.84 -24.96
CA SER A 151 0.34 17.84 -25.38
C SER A 151 -0.95 17.91 -24.56
N PRO A 152 -2.13 17.78 -25.21
CA PRO A 152 -3.42 17.63 -24.51
C PRO A 152 -3.48 16.36 -23.64
N VAL A 153 -2.54 15.42 -23.81
CA VAL A 153 -2.41 14.20 -23.01
C VAL A 153 -1.18 14.19 -22.09
N ALA A 154 -0.49 15.31 -21.89
CA ALA A 154 0.67 15.39 -20.98
C ALA A 154 0.37 14.83 -19.57
N ASN A 155 -0.82 15.12 -19.03
CA ASN A 155 -1.27 14.59 -17.74
C ASN A 155 -1.43 13.05 -17.72
N GLN A 156 -1.65 12.41 -18.88
CA GLN A 156 -1.73 10.95 -19.01
C GLN A 156 -0.35 10.31 -18.79
N TRP A 157 0.70 10.99 -19.22
CA TRP A 157 2.10 10.56 -19.11
C TRP A 157 2.72 10.84 -17.74
N SER A 158 2.04 11.54 -16.83
CA SER A 158 2.59 11.85 -15.51
C SER A 158 2.75 10.60 -14.63
N GLU A 159 3.85 10.53 -13.87
CA GLU A 159 4.03 9.50 -12.83
C GLU A 159 2.99 9.63 -11.71
N ARG A 160 2.55 10.87 -11.46
CA ARG A 160 1.49 11.17 -10.49
C ARG A 160 0.23 10.35 -10.74
N ARG A 161 -0.11 10.11 -12.01
CA ARG A 161 -1.24 9.26 -12.38
C ARG A 161 -1.11 7.83 -11.87
N ARG A 162 0.09 7.23 -11.90
CA ARG A 162 0.32 5.89 -11.34
C ARG A 162 0.06 5.88 -9.84
N ILE A 163 0.54 6.91 -9.14
CA ILE A 163 0.34 7.08 -7.70
C ILE A 163 -1.14 7.26 -7.36
N ASP A 164 -1.87 8.05 -8.14
CA ASP A 164 -3.30 8.31 -7.92
C ASP A 164 -4.13 7.02 -8.12
N ILE A 165 -3.87 6.27 -9.20
CA ILE A 165 -4.53 4.98 -9.46
C ILE A 165 -4.17 3.97 -8.37
N SER A 166 -2.88 3.87 -8.02
CA SER A 166 -2.38 3.02 -6.93
C SER A 166 -3.06 3.34 -5.59
N GLY A 167 -3.15 4.62 -5.23
CA GLY A 167 -3.77 5.08 -3.99
C GLY A 167 -5.27 4.78 -3.95
N MET A 168 -5.98 5.04 -5.06
CA MET A 168 -7.39 4.70 -5.20
C MET A 168 -7.62 3.20 -5.07
N MET A 169 -6.88 2.38 -5.81
CA MET A 169 -6.98 0.91 -5.74
C MET A 169 -6.65 0.39 -4.35
N SER A 170 -5.62 0.94 -3.71
CA SER A 170 -5.25 0.57 -2.35
C SER A 170 -6.35 0.87 -1.34
N SER A 171 -7.07 1.99 -1.50
CA SER A 171 -8.20 2.35 -0.64
C SER A 171 -9.36 1.35 -0.80
N ILE A 172 -9.74 1.07 -2.05
CA ILE A 172 -10.84 0.16 -2.39
C ILE A 172 -10.53 -1.25 -1.88
N LEU A 173 -9.36 -1.80 -2.25
CA LEU A 173 -8.94 -3.13 -1.84
C LEU A 173 -8.79 -3.26 -0.32
N ARG A 174 -8.30 -2.22 0.36
CA ARG A 174 -8.18 -2.23 1.84
C ARG A 174 -9.54 -2.37 2.51
N ALA A 175 -10.54 -1.62 2.04
CA ALA A 175 -11.90 -1.69 2.58
C ALA A 175 -12.52 -3.07 2.34
N HIS A 176 -12.32 -3.63 1.15
CA HIS A 176 -12.91 -4.90 0.77
C HIS A 176 -12.25 -6.14 1.38
N LEU A 177 -10.92 -6.14 1.49
CA LEU A 177 -10.17 -7.26 2.06
C LEU A 177 -10.05 -7.18 3.59
N HIS A 178 -10.68 -6.18 4.22
CA HIS A 178 -10.52 -5.84 5.63
C HIS A 178 -9.04 -5.76 6.07
N ALA A 179 -8.19 -5.27 5.16
CA ALA A 179 -6.73 -5.28 5.30
C ALA A 179 -6.22 -4.01 6.01
N TYR A 180 -6.82 -3.68 7.15
CA TYR A 180 -6.45 -2.50 7.93
C TYR A 180 -5.12 -2.72 8.66
N ASP A 181 -4.38 -1.63 8.84
CA ASP A 181 -3.14 -1.67 9.60
C ASP A 181 -3.44 -1.95 11.08
N PRO A 182 -2.64 -2.80 11.75
CA PRO A 182 -2.84 -3.10 13.16
C PRO A 182 -2.71 -1.82 14.00
N VAL A 183 -3.55 -1.70 15.03
CA VAL A 183 -3.66 -0.49 15.87
C VAL A 183 -2.30 -0.08 16.45
N PHE A 184 -1.46 -1.05 16.82
CA PHE A 184 -0.10 -0.79 17.31
C PHE A 184 0.76 -0.04 16.29
N SER A 185 0.69 -0.42 15.01
CA SER A 185 1.38 0.28 13.93
C SER A 185 0.87 1.71 13.77
N MET A 186 -0.43 1.94 13.95
CA MET A 186 -1.01 3.28 13.90
C MET A 186 -0.55 4.13 15.09
N THR A 187 -0.56 3.57 16.30
CA THR A 187 -0.07 4.25 17.51
C THR A 187 1.39 4.65 17.38
N LEU A 188 2.26 3.77 16.85
CA LEU A 188 3.66 4.10 16.57
C LEU A 188 3.79 5.23 15.55
N ARG A 189 2.96 5.25 14.51
CA ARG A 189 2.94 6.34 13.51
C ARG A 189 2.58 7.68 14.14
N TYR A 190 1.55 7.72 15.00
CA TYR A 190 1.17 8.93 15.72
C TYR A 190 2.27 9.40 16.67
N LEU A 191 2.87 8.47 17.43
CA LEU A 191 3.96 8.78 18.34
C LEU A 191 5.17 9.34 17.59
N THR A 192 5.53 8.74 16.45
CA THR A 192 6.61 9.23 15.59
C THR A 192 6.33 10.64 15.06
N ARG A 193 5.09 10.93 14.63
CA ARG A 193 4.69 12.27 14.19
C ARG A 193 4.76 13.30 15.32
N PHE A 194 4.29 12.94 16.51
CA PHE A 194 4.35 13.79 17.70
C PHE A 194 5.79 14.12 18.08
N VAL A 195 6.65 13.10 18.10
CA VAL A 195 8.08 13.24 18.39
C VAL A 195 8.76 14.15 17.36
N SER A 196 8.52 13.94 16.05
CA SER A 196 9.06 14.83 15.00
C SER A 196 8.66 16.29 15.18
N SER A 197 7.37 16.55 15.46
CA SER A 197 6.84 17.91 15.69
C SER A 197 7.49 18.59 16.90
N PHE A 198 7.74 17.81 17.96
CA PHE A 198 8.45 18.28 19.14
C PHE A 198 9.91 18.66 18.83
N PHE A 199 10.62 17.86 18.03
CA PHE A 199 11.99 18.16 17.61
C PHE A 199 12.09 19.31 16.60
N ASP A 200 11.07 19.56 15.78
CA ASP A 200 10.99 20.77 14.96
C ASP A 200 10.98 22.05 15.80
N SER A 201 10.35 22.00 16.99
CA SER A 201 10.25 23.14 17.90
C SER A 201 11.53 23.42 18.69
N PHE A 202 12.40 22.42 18.88
CA PHE A 202 13.60 22.53 19.72
C PHE A 202 14.92 22.66 18.95
N ALA A 203 14.91 22.60 17.61
CA ALA A 203 16.13 22.65 16.77
C ALA A 203 17.23 21.63 17.14
N ILE A 204 16.87 20.52 17.80
CA ILE A 204 17.80 19.46 18.20
C ILE A 204 17.78 18.35 17.13
N GLY A 205 18.93 18.14 16.49
CA GLY A 205 19.33 16.87 15.85
C GLY A 205 18.68 16.50 14.51
N THR A 206 19.37 16.79 13.41
CA THR A 206 19.03 16.31 12.04
C THR A 206 18.96 14.78 11.92
N HIS A 207 19.76 14.04 12.70
CA HIS A 207 19.82 12.58 12.64
C HIS A 207 18.55 11.88 13.15
N LEU A 208 17.90 12.45 14.17
CA LEU A 208 16.73 11.85 14.79
C LEU A 208 15.45 12.12 13.98
N LYS A 209 15.37 13.28 13.33
CA LYS A 209 14.37 13.57 12.29
C LYS A 209 14.49 12.62 11.12
N LEU A 210 15.70 12.31 10.68
CA LEU A 210 15.94 11.34 9.60
C LEU A 210 15.44 9.95 9.98
N LEU A 211 15.58 9.55 11.24
CA LEU A 211 15.12 8.27 11.76
C LEU A 211 13.58 8.22 11.87
N CYS A 212 12.93 9.27 12.36
CA CYS A 212 11.47 9.38 12.39
C CYS A 212 10.87 9.45 10.98
N LEU A 213 11.51 10.19 10.06
CA LEU A 213 11.12 10.24 8.65
C LEU A 213 11.33 8.88 7.98
N LEU A 214 12.42 8.17 8.30
CA LEU A 214 12.65 6.79 7.88
C LEU A 214 11.52 5.89 8.39
N ILE A 215 11.18 5.88 9.68
CA ILE A 215 10.08 5.07 10.24
C ILE A 215 8.73 5.38 9.55
N LEU A 216 8.45 6.66 9.27
CA LEU A 216 7.25 7.07 8.53
C LEU A 216 7.28 6.63 7.07
N ILE A 217 8.44 6.76 6.40
CA ILE A 217 8.67 6.25 5.04
C ILE A 217 8.62 4.73 5.03
N PHE A 218 9.06 4.00 6.06
CA PHE A 218 8.91 2.54 6.14
C PHE A 218 7.44 2.14 6.31
N CYS A 219 6.68 2.93 7.08
CA CYS A 219 5.24 2.77 7.25
C CYS A 219 4.42 3.11 5.99
N ASP A 220 4.90 4.02 5.13
CA ASP A 220 4.17 4.50 3.94
C ASP A 220 4.78 4.05 2.59
N CYS A 221 6.03 3.57 2.56
CA CYS A 221 6.85 3.29 1.39
C CYS A 221 7.64 1.97 1.62
N PRO A 222 7.19 0.84 1.06
CA PRO A 222 7.64 -0.49 1.48
C PRO A 222 8.87 -1.00 0.70
N SER A 223 9.73 -0.10 0.20
CA SER A 223 10.91 -0.43 -0.63
C SER A 223 12.17 -0.74 0.15
N ILE A 224 12.18 -0.47 1.46
CA ILE A 224 13.37 -0.61 2.29
C ILE A 224 13.07 -1.67 3.35
N PHE A 225 13.68 -2.84 3.20
CA PHE A 225 13.62 -3.94 4.16
C PHE A 225 14.79 -3.76 5.13
N ILE A 226 14.60 -3.02 6.21
CA ILE A 226 15.48 -3.14 7.38
C ILE A 226 14.81 -4.14 8.32
N PRO A 227 15.54 -5.13 8.89
CA PRO A 227 14.97 -6.06 9.84
C PRO A 227 14.28 -5.29 10.97
N PHE A 228 13.03 -5.67 11.24
CA PHE A 228 12.16 -5.14 12.31
C PHE A 228 12.89 -5.02 13.66
N TYR A 229 13.89 -5.89 13.88
CA TYR A 229 14.81 -5.88 15.01
C TYR A 229 15.59 -4.55 15.18
N ALA A 230 16.04 -3.92 14.09
CA ALA A 230 16.73 -2.63 14.15
C ALA A 230 15.76 -1.50 14.49
N ALA A 231 14.56 -1.48 13.89
CA ALA A 231 13.54 -0.48 14.23
C ALA A 231 13.07 -0.62 15.69
N PHE A 232 12.90 -1.85 16.18
CA PHE A 232 12.53 -2.13 17.56
C PHE A 232 13.65 -1.77 18.55
N ILE A 233 14.91 -2.10 18.25
CA ILE A 233 16.07 -1.68 19.06
C ILE A 233 16.16 -0.16 19.12
N ILE A 234 15.95 0.51 17.98
CA ILE A 234 16.02 1.97 17.95
C ILE A 234 14.87 2.59 18.74
N VAL A 235 13.63 2.10 18.60
CA VAL A 235 12.47 2.61 19.35
C VAL A 235 12.61 2.33 20.84
N THR A 236 13.09 1.14 21.26
CA THR A 236 13.29 0.83 22.68
C THR A 236 14.48 1.58 23.29
N ALA A 237 15.57 1.76 22.56
CA ALA A 237 16.67 2.64 22.96
C ALA A 237 16.20 4.10 23.08
N PHE A 238 15.35 4.54 22.15
CA PHE A 238 14.78 5.89 22.15
C PHE A 238 13.83 6.13 23.33
N ILE A 239 12.94 5.17 23.64
CA ILE A 239 12.03 5.25 24.80
C ILE A 239 12.84 5.26 26.11
N LYS A 240 13.91 4.48 26.22
CA LYS A 240 14.80 4.49 27.39
C LYS A 240 15.55 5.81 27.55
N GLU A 241 16.09 6.36 26.48
CA GLU A 241 16.79 7.65 26.50
C GLU A 241 15.83 8.80 26.83
N PHE A 242 14.62 8.78 26.26
CA PHE A 242 13.59 9.78 26.53
C PHE A 242 13.09 9.74 27.97
N HIS A 243 12.93 8.54 28.56
CA HIS A 243 12.61 8.39 29.98
C HIS A 243 13.74 8.92 30.89
N HIS A 244 15.00 8.78 30.48
CA HIS A 244 16.13 9.29 31.24
C HIS A 244 16.25 10.82 31.17
N GLN A 245 15.91 11.44 30.04
CA GLN A 245 15.93 12.90 29.86
C GLN A 245 14.74 13.62 30.55
N LEU A 246 13.63 12.93 30.81
CA LEU A 246 12.46 13.47 31.52
C LEU A 246 12.52 13.31 33.06
N GLN A 247 13.56 12.65 33.60
CA GLN A 247 13.79 12.50 35.04
C GLN A 247 14.77 13.53 35.64
N ILE A 248 15.10 14.59 34.90
CA ILE A 248 15.85 15.77 35.38
C ILE A 248 14.91 16.98 35.37
#